data_AF-A0A2G9RK61-F1
#
_entry.id   AF-A0A2G9RK61-F1
#
_cell.length_a   1.000
_cell.length_b   1.000
_cell.length_c   1.000
_cell.angle_alpha   90.00
_cell.angle_beta   90.00
_cell.angle_gamma   90.00
#
_symmetry.space_group_name_H-M   'P 1'
#
loop_
_entity.id
_entity.type
_entity.pdbx_description
1 polymer ?
#
loop_
_entity_poly.entity_id
_entity_poly.type
_entity_poly.pdbx_seq_one_letter_code
_entity_poly.pdbx_strand_id
1 'polypeptide(L)'
;DVLQVDGGSPSHLYYCQLETRSCYLFTEQLGRFALVGESLSMSATKRLKLLLFAPTSCTSLEYSLRVYCITDTQDAMKEIPFYHIWNGVHDNLHCTFTLERFSLSTCELSCRVWVWQVEGDGQSFNININLNK
;
A
#
# COMPACT_ATOMS: atom_id res chain seq x y z
N ASP A 1 -3.91 25.47 -11.48
CA ASP A 1 -2.59 25.58 -12.14
C ASP A 1 -1.76 24.33 -11.91
N VAL A 2 -0.97 23.92 -12.90
CA VAL A 2 -0.06 22.77 -12.82
C VAL A 2 1.36 23.30 -12.79
N LEU A 3 2.10 23.04 -11.70
CA LEU A 3 3.53 23.34 -11.61
C LEU A 3 4.30 22.15 -12.20
N GLN A 4 5.01 22.37 -13.31
CA GLN A 4 5.94 21.38 -13.84
C GLN A 4 7.30 21.55 -13.15
N VAL A 5 7.76 20.50 -12.48
CA VAL A 5 9.03 20.49 -11.72
C VAL A 5 10.24 20.61 -12.66
N ASP A 6 10.13 20.09 -13.88
CA ASP A 6 11.25 19.94 -14.82
C ASP A 6 11.07 20.73 -16.15
N GLY A 7 9.96 21.46 -16.30
CA GLY A 7 9.55 22.06 -17.57
C GLY A 7 9.01 23.48 -17.45
N GLY A 8 9.81 24.47 -17.89
CA GLY A 8 9.31 25.72 -18.46
C GLY A 8 8.81 26.81 -17.50
N SER A 9 9.67 27.81 -17.28
CA SER A 9 9.46 29.10 -16.61
C SER A 9 9.17 29.05 -15.08
N PRO A 10 9.93 29.79 -14.26
CA PRO A 10 9.66 29.88 -12.83
C PRO A 10 8.30 30.55 -12.61
N SER A 11 7.37 29.81 -12.02
CA SER A 11 6.19 30.43 -11.43
C SER A 11 6.64 31.27 -10.24
N HIS A 12 6.30 32.55 -10.22
CA HIS A 12 6.65 33.45 -9.12
C HIS A 12 5.84 33.15 -7.84
N LEU A 13 4.81 32.31 -7.94
CA LEU A 13 3.85 32.04 -6.86
C LEU A 13 4.07 30.69 -6.17
N TYR A 14 4.81 29.78 -6.81
CA TYR A 14 4.96 28.41 -6.37
C TYR A 14 6.37 27.88 -6.64
N TYR A 15 6.98 27.27 -5.62
CA TYR A 15 8.25 26.56 -5.73
C TYR A 15 8.11 25.19 -5.05
N CYS A 16 8.27 24.06 -5.77
CA CYS A 16 8.40 22.73 -5.14
C CYS A 16 9.87 22.32 -5.12
N GLN A 17 10.38 22.04 -3.93
CA GLN A 17 11.64 21.33 -3.75
C GLN A 17 11.34 19.84 -3.60
N LEU A 18 11.82 19.05 -4.55
CA LEU A 18 11.69 17.59 -4.52
C LEU A 18 12.94 16.96 -3.88
N GLU A 19 12.73 16.14 -2.87
CA GLU A 19 13.73 15.28 -2.25
C GLU A 19 13.41 13.80 -2.47
N THR A 20 14.31 12.90 -2.08
CA THR A 20 14.16 11.45 -2.28
C THR A 20 12.89 10.86 -1.64
N ARG A 21 12.36 11.48 -0.57
CA ARG A 21 11.17 10.97 0.17
C ARG A 21 10.07 12.00 0.40
N SER A 22 10.23 13.23 -0.05
CA SER A 22 9.30 14.34 0.26
C SER A 22 9.33 15.40 -0.85
N CYS A 23 8.21 16.10 -1.10
CA CYS A 23 8.20 17.39 -1.80
C CYS A 23 7.75 18.45 -0.81
N TYR A 24 8.43 19.59 -0.83
CA TYR A 24 8.07 20.78 -0.08
C TYR A 24 7.56 21.81 -1.06
N LEU A 25 6.30 22.21 -0.92
CA LEU A 25 5.69 23.27 -1.71
C LEU A 25 5.75 24.59 -0.93
N PHE A 26 6.42 25.58 -1.48
CA PHE A 26 6.51 26.95 -0.99
C PHE A 26 5.58 27.84 -1.82
N THR A 27 4.68 28.56 -1.16
CA THR A 27 3.72 29.46 -1.80
C THR A 27 3.20 30.50 -0.81
N GLU A 28 2.82 31.67 -1.33
CA GLU A 28 2.13 32.71 -0.55
C GLU A 28 0.60 32.50 -0.52
N GLN A 29 0.07 31.53 -1.27
CA GLN A 29 -1.36 31.27 -1.38
C GLN A 29 -1.76 29.94 -0.73
N LEU A 30 -2.77 29.99 0.15
CA LEU A 30 -3.38 28.78 0.69
C LEU A 30 -4.30 28.12 -0.34
N GLY A 31 -4.25 26.80 -0.42
CA GLY A 31 -5.02 26.03 -1.39
C GLY A 31 -4.95 24.53 -1.16
N ARG A 32 -5.62 23.76 -2.01
CA ARG A 32 -5.48 22.30 -2.08
C ARG A 32 -4.52 21.98 -3.21
N PHE A 33 -3.46 21.25 -2.87
CA PHE A 33 -2.41 20.87 -3.81
C PHE A 33 -2.25 19.36 -3.82
N ALA A 34 -1.89 18.81 -4.98
CA ALA A 34 -1.56 17.41 -5.15
C ALA A 34 -0.28 17.30 -5.97
N LEU A 35 0.64 16.45 -5.53
CA LEU A 35 1.82 16.09 -6.33
C LEU A 35 1.44 14.94 -7.25
N VAL A 36 1.52 15.18 -8.55
CA VAL A 36 1.26 14.18 -9.59
C VAL A 36 2.54 13.92 -10.37
N GLY A 37 2.75 12.67 -10.76
CA GLY A 37 3.89 12.25 -11.57
C GLY A 37 3.42 11.32 -12.68
N GLU A 38 3.87 11.58 -13.89
CA GLU A 38 3.70 10.73 -15.06
C GLU A 38 5.08 10.36 -15.58
N SER A 39 5.27 9.09 -15.96
CA SER A 39 6.51 8.64 -16.57
C SER A 39 6.25 8.19 -18.01
N LEU A 40 7.07 8.69 -18.93
CA LEU A 40 7.16 8.15 -20.29
C LEU A 40 8.17 6.99 -20.39
N SER A 41 8.89 6.70 -19.30
CA SER A 41 9.89 5.64 -19.20
C SER A 41 9.36 4.43 -18.46
N MET A 42 9.73 3.25 -18.94
CA MET A 42 9.52 1.97 -18.27
C MET A 42 10.41 1.80 -17.02
N SER A 43 11.42 2.66 -16.83
CA SER A 43 12.34 2.62 -15.69
C SER A 43 11.84 3.39 -14.46
N ALA A 44 10.68 4.05 -14.51
CA ALA A 44 10.15 4.74 -13.35
C ALA A 44 9.66 3.75 -12.30
N THR A 45 10.11 3.94 -11.07
CA THR A 45 9.75 3.08 -9.94
C THR A 45 8.92 3.88 -8.93
N LYS A 46 7.83 3.29 -8.45
CA LYS A 46 7.03 3.82 -7.34
C LYS A 46 7.25 2.95 -6.11
N ARG A 47 7.59 3.57 -4.98
CA ARG A 47 7.70 2.87 -3.70
C ARG A 47 6.31 2.56 -3.15
N LEU A 48 6.09 1.30 -2.82
CA LEU A 48 4.87 0.79 -2.21
C LEU A 48 5.19 0.20 -0.84
N LYS A 49 4.18 0.17 0.03
CA LYS A 49 4.18 -0.57 1.28
C LYS A 49 3.21 -1.74 1.16
N LEU A 50 3.59 -2.87 1.74
CA LEU A 50 2.74 -4.05 1.83
C LEU A 50 2.20 -4.15 3.25
N LEU A 51 0.89 -4.27 3.38
CA LEU A 51 0.21 -4.50 4.65
C LEU A 51 -0.49 -5.84 4.63
N LEU A 52 -0.44 -6.55 5.76
CA LEU A 52 -1.11 -7.82 5.93
C LEU A 52 -2.13 -7.72 7.06
N PHE A 53 -3.37 -8.10 6.77
CA PHE A 53 -4.45 -8.21 7.74
C PHE A 53 -4.98 -9.64 7.78
N ALA A 54 -5.17 -10.14 8.99
CA ALA A 54 -5.65 -11.49 9.25
C ALA A 54 -6.39 -11.54 10.60
N PRO A 55 -7.42 -12.39 10.75
CA PRO A 55 -8.06 -12.59 12.06
C PRO A 55 -7.06 -13.14 13.07
N THR A 56 -6.99 -12.59 14.29
CA THR A 56 -6.07 -13.07 15.33
C THR A 56 -6.47 -14.41 15.92
N SER A 57 -7.74 -14.79 15.74
CA SER A 57 -8.30 -16.07 16.11
C SER A 57 -9.33 -16.49 15.06
N CYS A 58 -9.60 -17.79 14.97
CA CYS A 58 -10.60 -18.29 14.05
C CYS A 58 -11.23 -19.56 14.61
N THR A 59 -12.56 -19.62 14.60
CA THR A 59 -13.34 -20.83 14.93
C THR A 59 -13.80 -21.59 13.69
N SER A 60 -13.68 -20.98 12.50
CA SER A 60 -14.06 -21.58 11.21
C SER A 60 -12.93 -22.43 10.62
N LEU A 61 -13.27 -23.38 9.75
CA LEU A 61 -12.26 -24.07 8.93
C LEU A 61 -11.63 -23.13 7.90
N GLU A 62 -12.36 -22.09 7.50
CA GLU A 62 -11.89 -21.09 6.56
C GLU A 62 -11.14 -19.95 7.28
N TYR A 63 -10.01 -19.55 6.73
CA TYR A 63 -9.18 -18.47 7.23
C TYR A 63 -8.70 -17.56 6.09
N SER A 64 -8.96 -16.26 6.21
CA SER A 64 -8.62 -15.29 5.16
C SER A 64 -7.44 -14.41 5.56
N LEU A 65 -6.45 -14.32 4.66
CA LEU A 65 -5.34 -13.37 4.71
C LEU A 65 -5.56 -12.32 3.64
N ARG A 66 -5.51 -11.03 4.00
CA ARG A 66 -5.60 -9.93 3.04
C ARG A 66 -4.28 -9.18 2.97
N VAL A 67 -3.71 -9.12 1.77
CA VAL A 67 -2.46 -8.40 1.49
C VAL A 67 -2.79 -7.16 0.66
N TYR A 68 -2.47 -5.98 1.19
CA TYR A 68 -2.71 -4.69 0.54
C TYR A 68 -1.40 -4.11 0.03
N CYS A 69 -1.42 -3.64 -1.21
CA CYS A 69 -0.37 -2.84 -1.82
C CYS A 69 -0.80 -1.37 -1.75
N ILE A 70 -0.12 -0.59 -0.92
CA ILE A 70 -0.43 0.84 -0.72
C ILE A 70 0.75 1.72 -1.11
N THR A 71 0.47 3.00 -1.36
CA THR A 71 1.53 3.99 -1.59
C THR A 71 2.39 4.14 -0.33
N ASP A 72 3.71 4.29 -0.48
CA ASP A 72 4.63 4.54 0.63
C ASP A 72 4.51 5.99 1.18
N THR A 73 3.35 6.34 1.70
CA THR A 73 3.08 7.60 2.42
C THR A 73 2.42 7.28 3.77
N GLN A 74 2.54 8.18 4.76
CA GLN A 74 1.90 7.96 6.06
C GLN A 74 0.36 8.00 5.95
N ASP A 75 -0.19 8.85 5.09
CA ASP A 75 -1.63 9.02 4.96
C ASP A 75 -2.33 7.88 4.22
N ALA A 76 -1.62 7.15 3.35
CA ALA A 76 -2.19 6.00 2.64
C ALA A 76 -2.74 4.91 3.58
N MET A 77 -2.20 4.78 4.80
CA MET A 77 -2.76 3.87 5.82
C MET A 77 -4.07 4.37 6.41
N LYS A 78 -4.25 5.70 6.55
CA LYS A 78 -5.50 6.30 7.04
C LYS A 78 -6.60 6.21 5.98
N GLU A 79 -6.22 6.17 4.71
CA GLU A 79 -7.09 6.03 3.55
C GLU A 79 -7.59 4.60 3.31
N ILE A 80 -7.22 3.62 4.17
CA ILE A 80 -7.88 2.31 4.20
C ILE A 80 -8.93 2.32 5.32
N PRO A 81 -10.19 2.72 5.04
CA PRO A 81 -11.25 2.62 6.02
C PRO A 81 -11.34 1.21 6.62
N PHE A 82 -11.64 1.15 7.91
CA PHE A 82 -11.86 -0.11 8.62
C PHE A 82 -12.85 -1.02 7.87
N TYR A 83 -13.92 -0.47 7.30
CA TYR A 83 -14.89 -1.25 6.55
C TYR A 83 -14.32 -1.82 5.23
N HIS A 84 -13.28 -1.26 4.61
CA HIS A 84 -12.58 -1.90 3.48
C HIS A 84 -11.77 -3.13 3.92
N ILE A 85 -11.24 -3.12 5.15
CA ILE A 85 -10.51 -4.26 5.74
C ILE A 85 -11.46 -5.45 5.95
N TRP A 86 -12.73 -5.19 6.26
CA TRP A 86 -13.67 -6.24 6.68
C TRP A 86 -14.78 -6.56 5.64
N ASN A 87 -15.36 -5.56 4.97
CA ASN A 87 -16.51 -5.73 4.06
C ASN A 87 -16.15 -5.78 2.57
N GLY A 88 -14.88 -5.61 2.19
CA GLY A 88 -14.41 -5.91 0.83
C GLY A 88 -14.92 -5.00 -0.30
N VAL A 89 -15.34 -3.77 0.01
CA VAL A 89 -15.81 -2.80 -1.00
C VAL A 89 -14.65 -1.86 -1.41
N HIS A 90 -14.48 -1.73 -2.73
CA HIS A 90 -13.62 -0.93 -3.65
C HIS A 90 -12.42 -0.05 -3.23
N ASP A 91 -11.51 0.06 -4.22
CA ASP A 91 -10.38 1.00 -4.47
C ASP A 91 -9.03 0.81 -3.80
N ASN A 92 -8.76 -0.35 -3.18
CA ASN A 92 -7.40 -0.71 -2.77
C ASN A 92 -6.89 -1.94 -3.53
N LEU A 93 -5.69 -1.84 -4.11
CA LEU A 93 -4.99 -2.94 -4.77
C LEU A 93 -4.63 -3.97 -3.69
N HIS A 94 -5.46 -5.00 -3.55
CA HIS A 94 -5.26 -6.05 -2.57
C HIS A 94 -5.54 -7.43 -3.17
N CYS A 95 -4.91 -8.43 -2.59
CA CYS A 95 -5.19 -9.84 -2.86
C CYS A 95 -5.69 -10.48 -1.57
N THR A 96 -6.72 -11.31 -1.68
CA THR A 96 -7.21 -12.14 -0.57
C THR A 96 -6.81 -13.58 -0.83
N PHE A 97 -6.12 -14.18 0.14
CA PHE A 97 -5.81 -15.61 0.16
C PHE A 97 -6.75 -16.28 1.16
N THR A 98 -7.57 -17.20 0.68
CA THR A 98 -8.43 -18.03 1.52
C THR A 98 -7.76 -19.39 1.71
N LEU A 99 -7.57 -19.77 2.96
CA LEU A 99 -6.97 -21.02 3.37
C LEU A 99 -8.03 -21.84 4.10
N GLU A 100 -8.03 -23.14 3.87
CA GLU A 100 -8.88 -24.08 4.60
C GLU A 100 -8.00 -25.03 5.40
N ARG A 101 -8.29 -25.19 6.69
CA ARG A 101 -7.61 -26.18 7.52
C ARG A 101 -8.34 -27.52 7.49
N PHE A 102 -7.58 -28.60 7.56
CA PHE A 102 -8.10 -29.96 7.55
C PHE A 102 -9.04 -30.25 8.73
N SER A 103 -8.75 -29.69 9.91
CA SER A 103 -9.60 -29.81 11.10
C SER A 103 -9.37 -28.66 12.08
N LEU A 104 -10.27 -28.50 13.05
CA LEU A 104 -10.16 -27.50 14.12
C LEU A 104 -8.98 -27.72 15.07
N SER A 105 -8.32 -28.88 15.04
CA SER A 105 -7.08 -29.11 15.79
C SER A 105 -5.86 -28.47 15.12
N THR A 106 -5.95 -28.11 13.83
CA THR A 106 -4.90 -27.35 13.16
C THR A 106 -5.00 -25.87 13.55
N CYS A 107 -4.05 -25.44 14.37
CA CYS A 107 -4.09 -24.12 15.01
C CYS A 107 -2.85 -23.28 14.72
N GLU A 108 -1.82 -23.87 14.12
CA GLU A 108 -0.63 -23.14 13.70
C GLU A 108 -0.68 -22.91 12.20
N LEU A 109 -0.67 -21.63 11.81
CA LEU A 109 -0.48 -21.20 10.44
C LEU A 109 0.92 -20.62 10.32
N SER A 110 1.79 -21.33 9.61
CA SER A 110 3.10 -20.83 9.20
C SER A 110 3.21 -20.86 7.69
N CYS A 111 3.40 -19.71 7.06
CA CYS A 111 3.64 -19.62 5.63
C CYS A 111 4.49 -18.41 5.26
N ARG A 112 5.02 -18.40 4.04
CA ARG A 112 5.73 -17.25 3.47
C ARG A 112 4.97 -16.75 2.26
N VAL A 113 4.58 -15.48 2.29
CA VAL A 113 3.98 -14.81 1.15
C VAL A 113 5.07 -14.06 0.40
N TRP A 114 5.09 -14.25 -0.92
CA TRP A 114 5.97 -13.55 -1.84
C TRP A 114 5.16 -12.56 -2.67
N VAL A 115 5.68 -11.35 -2.82
CA VAL A 115 5.11 -10.30 -3.66
C VAL A 115 6.24 -9.78 -4.53
N TRP A 116 6.05 -9.76 -5.85
CA TRP A 116 7.07 -9.29 -6.78
C TRP A 116 6.44 -8.52 -7.93
N GLN A 117 7.21 -7.55 -8.43
CA GLN A 117 6.94 -6.95 -9.71
C GLN A 117 7.47 -7.87 -10.82
N VAL A 118 6.71 -8.06 -11.90
CA VAL A 118 7.18 -8.78 -13.08
C VAL A 118 8.44 -8.07 -13.60
N GLU A 119 9.54 -8.82 -13.71
CA GLU A 119 10.86 -8.29 -14.11
C GLU A 119 11.45 -7.21 -13.16
N GLY A 120 10.92 -7.10 -11.93
CA GLY A 120 11.36 -6.11 -10.95
C GLY A 120 11.66 -6.69 -9.57
N ASP A 121 11.64 -5.81 -8.57
CA ASP A 121 11.93 -6.18 -7.19
C ASP A 121 10.84 -7.06 -6.57
N GLY A 122 11.24 -7.86 -5.57
CA GLY A 122 10.34 -8.69 -4.79
C GLY A 122 10.62 -8.61 -3.29
N GLN A 123 9.57 -8.84 -2.51
CA GLN A 123 9.63 -8.92 -1.05
C GLN A 123 8.89 -10.16 -0.57
N SER A 124 9.32 -10.69 0.59
CA SER A 124 8.60 -11.76 1.26
C SER A 124 8.31 -11.43 2.72
N PHE A 125 7.24 -12.02 3.23
CA PHE A 125 6.81 -11.89 4.62
C PHE A 125 6.53 -13.27 5.17
N ASN A 126 7.06 -13.55 6.36
CA ASN A 126 6.70 -14.76 7.09
C ASN A 126 5.47 -14.48 7.94
N ILE A 127 4.48 -15.35 7.84
CA ILE A 127 3.25 -15.34 8.62
C ILE A 127 3.38 -16.50 9.60
N ASN A 128 3.29 -16.20 10.89
CA ASN A 128 3.28 -17.19 11.96
C ASN A 128 2.16 -16.81 12.93
N ILE A 129 1.02 -17.49 12.82
CA ILE A 129 -0.19 -17.18 13.59
C ILE A 129 -0.64 -18.45 14.31
N ASN A 130 -0.99 -18.27 15.59
CA ASN A 130 -1.68 -19.30 16.36
C ASN A 130 -3.17 -18.93 16.46
N LEU A 131 -4.03 -19.79 15.92
CA LEU A 131 -5.47 -19.56 15.77
C LEU A 131 -6.27 -19.85 17.06
N ASN A 132 -5.64 -20.35 18.12
CA ASN A 132 -6.29 -20.73 19.40
C ASN A 132 -6.34 -19.62 20.45
N LYS A 133 -5.98 -18.38 20.10
CA LYS A 133 -6.06 -17.26 21.05
C LYS A 133 -7.48 -16.78 21.27
#